data_AF-A0A942AKL0-F1
#
_entry.id   AF-A0A942AKL0-F1
#
_cell.length_a   1.000
_cell.length_b   1.000
_cell.length_c   1.000
_cell.angle_alpha   90.00
_cell.angle_beta   90.00
_cell.angle_gamma   90.00
#
_symmetry.space_group_name_H-M   'P 1'
#
loop_
_entity.id
_entity.type
_entity.pdbx_description
1 polymer ?
#
loop_
_entity_poly.entity_id
_entity_poly.type
_entity_poly.pdbx_seq_one_letter_code
_entity_poly.pdbx_strand_id
1 'polypeptide(L)' 'MNNVDNEKKNIIAQTIGKKIYNLRNAKKYSREFLAEKVNLSANYIYEIENRKLYVGMYSYY' A
#
# COMPACT_ATOMS: atom_id res chain seq x y z
N MET A 1 8.19 -21.59 -2.50
CA MET A 1 8.33 -20.18 -2.11
C MET A 1 7.97 -20.10 -0.63
N ASN A 2 8.90 -19.75 0.26
CA ASN A 2 8.74 -19.94 1.70
C ASN A 2 7.87 -18.83 2.32
N ASN A 3 7.13 -19.17 3.39
CA ASN A 3 6.18 -18.28 4.07
C ASN A 3 6.83 -16.96 4.55
N VAL A 4 8.09 -17.02 5.00
CA VAL A 4 8.90 -15.87 5.42
C VAL A 4 9.13 -14.85 4.29
N ASP A 5 9.28 -15.30 3.05
CA ASP A 5 9.51 -14.41 1.91
C ASP A 5 8.25 -13.60 1.56
N ASN A 6 7.07 -14.19 1.79
CA ASN A 6 5.78 -13.53 1.55
C ASN A 6 5.49 -12.48 2.62
N GLU A 7 5.82 -12.75 3.88
CA GLU A 7 5.69 -11.78 4.97
C GLU A 7 6.60 -10.56 4.74
N LYS A 8 7.88 -10.79 4.40
CA LYS A 8 8.82 -9.72 4.05
C LYS A 8 8.31 -8.87 2.89
N LYS A 9 7.81 -9.49 1.82
CA LYS A 9 7.22 -8.77 0.68
C LYS A 9 6.01 -7.92 1.08
N ASN A 10 5.17 -8.42 1.97
CA ASN A 10 4.01 -7.67 2.48
C ASN A 10 4.44 -6.45 3.31
N ILE A 11 5.43 -6.60 4.19
CA ILE A 11 5.98 -5.48 4.97
C ILE A 11 6.57 -4.40 4.05
N ILE A 12 7.31 -4.82 3.03
CA ILE A 12 7.90 -3.90 2.03
C ILE A 12 6.79 -3.16 1.27
N ALA A 13 5.78 -3.88 0.77
CA ALA A 13 4.67 -3.29 0.02
C ALA A 13 3.93 -2.23 0.86
N GLN A 14 3.73 -2.46 2.15
CA GLN A 14 3.09 -1.50 3.05
C GLN A 14 3.94 -0.28 3.35
N THR A 15 5.23 -0.51 3.55
CA THR A 15 6.18 0.58 3.76
C THR A 15 6.18 1.50 2.54
N ILE A 16 6.15 0.93 1.33
CA ILE A 16 6.03 1.68 0.07
C ILE A 16 4.69 2.42 0.00
N GLY A 17 3.58 1.74 0.26
CA GLY A 17 2.24 2.34 0.25
C GLY A 17 2.11 3.55 1.18
N LYS A 18 2.64 3.42 2.41
CA LYS A 18 2.66 4.51 3.39
C LYS A 18 3.55 5.69 2.94
N LYS A 19 4.69 5.40 2.30
CA LYS A 19 5.56 6.45 1.72
C LYS A 19 4.85 7.19 0.58
N ILE A 20 4.15 6.48 -0.30
CA ILE A 20 3.35 7.08 -1.39
C ILE A 20 2.26 7.98 -0.81
N TYR A 21 1.50 7.50 0.18
CA TYR A 21 0.49 8.29 0.88
C TYR A 21 1.08 9.58 1.46
N ASN A 22 2.19 9.47 2.20
CA ASN A 22 2.84 10.63 2.81
C ASN A 22 3.32 11.64 1.77
N LEU A 23 3.98 11.18 0.70
CA LEU A 23 4.47 12.06 -0.36
C LEU A 23 3.33 12.75 -1.11
N ARG A 24 2.26 12.02 -1.43
CA ARG A 24 1.08 12.56 -2.11
C ARG A 24 0.43 13.68 -1.28
N ASN A 25 0.24 13.45 0.02
CA ASN A 25 -0.35 14.44 0.91
C ASN A 25 0.59 15.63 1.17
N ALA A 26 1.91 15.41 1.31
CA ALA A 26 2.89 16.49 1.45
C ALA A 26 2.87 17.43 0.22
N LYS A 27 2.61 16.89 -0.97
CA LYS A 27 2.43 17.66 -2.21
C LYS A 27 1.00 18.18 -2.43
N LYS A 28 0.07 17.92 -1.51
CA LYS A 28 -1.37 18.25 -1.62
C LYS A 28 -2.03 17.68 -2.89
N TYR A 29 -1.58 16.53 -3.36
CA TYR A 29 -2.16 15.86 -4.53
C TYR A 29 -3.36 15.01 -4.13
N SER A 30 -4.42 15.05 -4.93
CA SER A 30 -5.49 14.05 -4.82
C SER A 30 -5.01 12.71 -5.38
N ARG A 31 -5.73 11.62 -5.10
CA ARG A 31 -5.38 10.31 -5.67
C ARG A 31 -5.61 10.30 -7.16
N GLU A 32 -6.66 10.95 -7.63
CA GLU A 32 -7.04 11.10 -9.03
C GLU A 32 -5.92 11.83 -9.80
N PHE A 33 -5.40 12.92 -9.22
CA PHE A 33 -4.28 13.64 -9.81
C PHE A 33 -3.02 12.77 -9.92
N LEU A 34 -2.66 12.05 -8.85
CA LEU A 34 -1.51 11.16 -8.89
C LEU A 34 -1.71 10.03 -9.91
N ALA A 35 -2.90 9.43 -9.92
CA ALA A 35 -3.30 8.35 -10.82
C ALA A 35 -3.18 8.74 -12.29
N GLU A 36 -3.66 9.94 -12.66
CA GLU A 36 -3.49 10.50 -14.00
C GLU A 36 -2.01 10.65 -14.38
N LYS A 37 -1.18 11.19 -13.48
CA LYS A 37 0.26 11.40 -13.74
C LYS A 37 1.06 10.13 -13.97
N VAL A 38 0.65 9.01 -13.37
CA VAL A 38 1.37 7.73 -13.45
C VAL A 38 0.65 6.69 -14.31
N ASN A 39 -0.44 7.09 -14.99
CA ASN A 39 -1.27 6.22 -15.82
C ASN A 39 -1.77 4.96 -15.08
N LEU A 40 -2.32 5.17 -13.87
CA LEU A 40 -2.95 4.14 -13.04
C LEU A 40 -4.37 4.58 -12.68
N SER A 41 -5.19 3.66 -12.14
CA SER A 41 -6.49 4.03 -11.60
C SER A 41 -6.36 4.60 -10.18
N ALA A 42 -7.25 5.54 -9.82
CA ALA A 42 -7.29 6.08 -8.45
C ALA A 42 -7.55 4.98 -7.40
N ASN A 43 -8.33 3.95 -7.75
CA ASN A 43 -8.55 2.78 -6.91
C ASN A 43 -7.26 1.98 -6.68
N TYR A 44 -6.43 1.79 -7.70
CA TYR A 44 -5.16 1.09 -7.54
C TYR A 44 -4.20 1.87 -6.63
N ILE A 45 -4.17 3.20 -6.73
CA ILE A 45 -3.44 4.06 -5.78
C ILE A 45 -4.00 3.88 -4.36
N TYR A 46 -5.33 3.86 -4.19
CA TYR A 46 -5.96 3.62 -2.89
C TYR A 46 -5.56 2.27 -2.30
N GLU A 47 -5.57 1.20 -3.08
CA GLU A 47 -5.18 -0.15 -2.64
C GLU A 47 -3.72 -0.21 -2.19
N ILE A 48 -2.82 0.44 -2.92
CA ILE A 48 -1.41 0.54 -2.56
C ILE A 48 -1.26 1.28 -1.22
N GLU A 49 -1.94 2.42 -1.05
CA GLU A 49 -1.86 3.24 0.17
C GLU A 49 -2.45 2.54 1.41
N ASN A 50 -3.49 1.71 1.21
CA ASN A 50 -4.29 1.13 2.31
C ASN A 50 -4.11 -0.38 2.49
N ARG A 51 -3.11 -0.98 1.85
CA ARG A 51 -2.87 -2.43 1.93
C ARG A 51 -2.69 -2.84 3.40
N LYS A 52 -3.70 -3.48 4.00
CA LYS A 52 -3.60 -4.00 5.38
C LYS A 52 -2.78 -5.27 5.41
N LEU A 53 -2.01 -5.43 6.47
CA LEU A 53 -1.23 -6.65 6.73
C LEU A 53 -2.27 -7.60 7.29
N TYR A 54 -2.61 -8.66 6.55
CA TYR A 54 -3.18 -9.85 7.17
C TYR A 54 -2.03 -10.52 7.95
N VAL A 55 -1.53 -9.85 9.00
CA VAL A 55 -0.82 -10.56 10.08
C VAL A 55 -1.91 -11.33 10.80
N GLY A 56 -1.75 -12.63 10.94
CA GLY A 56 -2.78 -13.55 11.40
C GLY A 56 -3.51 -13.08 12.65
N MET A 57 -4.66 -12.43 12.46
CA MET A 57 -5.72 -12.33 13.45
C MET A 57 -6.49 -13.67 13.49
N TYR A 58 -5.73 -14.77 13.62
CA TYR A 58 -6.18 -15.99 14.28
C TYR A 58 -5.46 -16.03 15.63
N SER A 59 -5.74 -15.04 16.46
CA SER A 59 -5.58 -15.21 17.89
C SER A 59 -6.66 -16.21 18.34
N TYR A 60 -6.22 -17.40 18.72
CA TYR A 60 -6.86 -18.35 19.63
C TYR A 60 -8.37 -18.59 19.45
N TYR A 61 -8.70 -19.68 18.74
CA TYR A 61 -9.63 -20.69 19.23
C TYR A 61 -8.92 -22.05 19.17
#